data_AF-A0A962YAV2-F1
#
_entry.id   AF-A0A962YAV2-F1
#
_cell.length_a   1.000
_cell.length_b   1.000
_cell.length_c   1.000
_cell.angle_alpha   90.00
_cell.angle_beta   90.00
_cell.angle_gamma   90.00
#
_symmetry.space_group_name_H-M   'P 1'
#
loop_
_entity.id
_entity.type
_entity.pdbx_description
1 polymer ?
#
loop_
_entity_poly.entity_id
_entity_poly.type
_entity_poly.pdbx_seq_one_letter_code
_entity_poly.pdbx_strand_id
1 'polypeptide(L)'
;DKTVLVFGQMNEPPGARFRVGHAALTMAEYFRDDMGRDVLLLIDNIFRFIQAGSEVSGLLGRIPSRVGYQPTLASELAALEERICSTPSGAITSIQAVYVPADDLTDPAAVHTFAHLSASIVLARKRASQGLYPPVDPL
;
A
#
# COMPACT_ATOMS: atom_id res chain seq x y z
N ASP A 1 -25.12 3.82 -5.25
CA ASP A 1 -23.67 4.04 -5.17
C ASP A 1 -23.11 3.63 -3.81
N LYS A 2 -22.11 2.74 -3.78
CA LYS A 2 -21.48 2.17 -2.56
C LYS A 2 -19.94 2.26 -2.61
N THR A 3 -19.41 3.16 -3.44
CA THR A 3 -17.98 3.24 -3.75
C THR A 3 -17.55 4.68 -3.76
N VAL A 4 -16.38 4.93 -3.17
CA VAL A 4 -15.68 6.21 -3.20
C VAL A 4 -14.35 5.98 -3.92
N LEU A 5 -13.99 6.88 -4.82
CA LEU A 5 -12.75 6.80 -5.57
C LEU A 5 -11.87 7.99 -5.20
N VAL A 6 -10.64 7.70 -4.76
CA VAL A 6 -9.64 8.71 -4.41
C VAL A 6 -8.41 8.46 -5.29
N PHE A 7 -8.03 9.47 -6.07
CA PHE A 7 -6.99 9.31 -7.09
C PHE A 7 -5.78 10.20 -6.81
N GLY A 8 -4.59 9.61 -6.93
CA GLY A 8 -3.30 10.28 -6.94
C GLY A 8 -2.56 9.83 -8.18
N GLN A 9 -2.81 10.51 -9.29
CA GLN A 9 -2.33 10.10 -10.61
C GLN A 9 -0.79 10.18 -10.69
N MET A 10 -0.18 9.43 -11.62
CA MET A 10 1.29 9.40 -11.74
C MET A 10 1.92 10.73 -12.17
N ASN A 11 1.15 11.59 -12.84
CA ASN A 11 1.57 12.94 -13.23
C ASN A 11 1.53 13.95 -12.07
N GLU A 12 0.98 13.57 -10.91
CA GLU A 12 0.94 14.40 -9.72
C GLU A 12 2.31 14.46 -9.02
N PRO A 13 2.62 15.57 -8.33
CA PRO A 13 3.87 15.69 -7.60
C PRO A 13 3.99 14.61 -6.52
N PRO A 14 5.22 14.21 -6.14
CA PRO A 14 5.43 13.14 -5.18
C PRO A 14 4.77 13.40 -3.83
N GLY A 15 4.64 14.66 -3.41
CA GLY A 15 3.89 15.02 -2.20
C GLY A 15 2.40 14.62 -2.25
N ALA A 16 1.73 14.80 -3.39
CA ALA A 16 0.34 14.40 -3.56
C ALA A 16 0.20 12.87 -3.57
N ARG A 17 1.07 12.17 -4.32
CA ARG A 17 1.13 10.70 -4.34
C ARG A 17 1.42 10.10 -2.95
N PHE A 18 2.24 10.75 -2.14
CA PHE A 18 2.55 10.31 -0.78
C PHE A 18 1.38 10.52 0.19
N ARG A 19 0.46 11.46 -0.08
CA ARG A 19 -0.66 11.79 0.83
C ARG A 19 -1.99 11.18 0.43
N VAL A 20 -2.17 10.78 -0.82
CA VAL A 20 -3.44 10.22 -1.31
C VAL A 20 -3.92 9.01 -0.50
N GLY A 21 -3.00 8.12 -0.11
CA GLY A 21 -3.33 6.94 0.70
C GLY A 21 -3.90 7.32 2.07
N HIS A 22 -3.32 8.33 2.72
CA HIS A 22 -3.85 8.83 3.99
C HIS A 22 -5.21 9.49 3.84
N ALA A 23 -5.45 10.23 2.74
CA ALA A 23 -6.74 10.85 2.48
C ALA A 23 -7.84 9.79 2.29
N ALA A 24 -7.57 8.76 1.49
CA ALA A 24 -8.48 7.63 1.30
C ALA A 24 -8.77 6.90 2.62
N LEU A 25 -7.72 6.70 3.44
CA LEU A 25 -7.85 6.06 4.73
C LEU A 25 -8.68 6.88 5.72
N THR A 26 -8.55 8.21 5.76
CA THR A 26 -9.40 9.05 6.60
C THR A 26 -10.88 8.93 6.22
N MET A 27 -11.20 8.78 4.93
CA MET A 27 -12.58 8.51 4.50
C MET A 27 -13.04 7.11 4.93
N ALA A 28 -12.16 6.10 4.84
CA ALA A 28 -12.46 4.74 5.32
C ALA A 28 -12.67 4.69 6.84
N GLU A 29 -11.88 5.42 7.61
CA GLU A 29 -12.02 5.55 9.07
C GLU A 29 -13.35 6.19 9.44
N TYR A 30 -13.79 7.23 8.73
CA TYR A 30 -15.13 7.81 8.94
C TYR A 30 -16.24 6.76 8.77
N PHE A 31 -16.14 5.91 7.73
CA PHE A 31 -17.11 4.84 7.53
C PHE A 31 -17.04 3.76 8.62
N ARG A 32 -15.83 3.46 9.13
CA ARG A 32 -15.60 2.48 10.20
C ARG A 32 -16.07 2.99 11.57
N ASP A 33 -15.68 4.21 11.94
CA ASP A 33 -15.76 4.73 13.31
C ASP A 33 -17.06 5.51 13.54
N ASP A 34 -17.41 6.43 12.64
CA ASP A 34 -18.61 7.26 12.79
C ASP A 34 -19.87 6.56 12.25
N MET A 35 -19.75 5.83 11.15
CA MET A 35 -20.89 5.13 10.54
C MET A 35 -21.03 3.66 10.96
N GLY A 36 -20.03 3.10 11.66
CA GLY A 36 -20.05 1.73 12.18
C GLY A 36 -20.18 0.66 11.10
N ARG A 37 -19.47 0.81 9.97
CA ARG A 37 -19.56 -0.11 8.82
C ARG A 37 -18.27 -0.86 8.59
N ASP A 38 -18.41 -2.06 8.03
CA ASP A 38 -17.29 -2.79 7.45
C ASP A 38 -16.95 -2.20 6.07
N VAL A 39 -15.70 -1.82 5.90
CA VAL A 39 -15.18 -1.10 4.73
C VAL A 39 -14.18 -1.98 4.00
N LEU A 40 -14.36 -2.09 2.68
CA LEU A 40 -13.35 -2.66 1.80
C LEU A 40 -12.49 -1.51 1.24
N LEU A 41 -11.20 -1.52 1.57
CA LEU A 41 -10.22 -0.55 1.07
C LEU A 41 -9.36 -1.20 -0.01
N LEU A 42 -9.32 -0.60 -1.20
CA LEU A 42 -8.48 -1.08 -2.31
C LEU A 42 -7.35 -0.08 -2.55
N ILE A 43 -6.10 -0.51 -2.34
CA ILE A 43 -4.90 0.32 -2.55
C ILE A 43 -4.12 -0.21 -3.76
N ASP A 44 -4.16 0.53 -4.86
CA ASP A 44 -3.37 0.27 -6.06
C ASP A 44 -2.47 1.49 -6.35
N ASN A 45 -1.19 1.48 -5.98
CA ASN A 45 -0.35 0.39 -5.47
C ASN A 45 0.44 0.89 -4.25
N ILE A 46 0.58 0.08 -3.20
CA ILE A 46 1.26 0.49 -1.95
C ILE A 46 2.74 0.82 -2.19
N PHE A 47 3.38 0.18 -3.17
CA PHE A 47 4.76 0.52 -3.55
C PHE A 47 4.87 1.96 -4.08
N ARG A 48 3.81 2.53 -4.67
CA ARG A 48 3.83 3.92 -5.16
C ARG A 48 3.81 4.92 -4.01
N PHE A 49 3.24 4.57 -2.87
CA PHE A 49 3.36 5.36 -1.64
C PHE A 49 4.83 5.40 -1.18
N ILE A 50 5.50 4.24 -1.16
CA ILE A 50 6.92 4.13 -0.79
C ILE A 50 7.81 4.92 -1.76
N GLN A 51 7.60 4.75 -3.07
CA GLN A 51 8.36 5.46 -4.10
C GLN A 51 8.20 6.99 -3.96
N ALA A 52 6.97 7.47 -3.77
CA ALA A 52 6.72 8.89 -3.54
C ALA A 52 7.39 9.40 -2.26
N GLY A 53 7.39 8.60 -1.18
CA GLY A 53 8.10 8.90 0.06
C GLY A 53 9.62 9.03 -0.13
N SER A 54 10.22 8.15 -0.93
CA SER A 54 11.64 8.23 -1.30
C SER A 54 11.96 9.51 -2.09
N GLU A 55 11.13 9.88 -3.06
CA GLU A 55 11.27 11.13 -3.82
C GLU A 55 11.16 12.36 -2.90
N VAL A 56 10.15 12.42 -2.03
CA VAL A 56 9.97 13.51 -1.05
C VAL A 56 11.17 13.58 -0.10
N SER A 57 11.65 12.45 0.39
CA SER A 57 12.81 12.37 1.28
C SER A 57 14.08 12.91 0.62
N GLY A 58 14.29 12.60 -0.66
CA GLY A 58 15.40 13.14 -1.45
C GLY A 58 15.32 14.66 -1.61
N LEU A 59 14.12 15.19 -1.88
CA LEU A 59 13.89 16.64 -1.96
C LEU A 59 14.13 17.36 -0.62
N LEU A 60 13.88 16.68 0.50
CA LEU A 60 14.16 17.19 1.85
C LEU A 60 15.64 17.09 2.25
N GLY A 61 16.51 16.58 1.38
CA GLY A 61 17.95 16.44 1.66
C GLY A 61 18.27 15.39 2.73
N ARG A 62 17.37 14.44 2.98
CA ARG A 62 17.62 13.34 3.91
C ARG A 62 18.60 12.35 3.29
N ILE A 63 19.51 11.83 4.10
CA ILE A 63 20.47 10.80 3.68
C ILE A 63 19.70 9.53 3.32
N PRO A 64 19.89 8.95 2.12
CA PRO A 64 19.22 7.72 1.73
C PRO A 64 19.70 6.53 2.55
N SER A 65 18.78 5.59 2.77
CA SER A 65 19.03 4.33 3.47
C SER A 65 19.36 3.21 2.46
N ARG A 66 19.21 1.94 2.90
CA ARG A 66 19.46 0.75 2.09
C ARG A 66 18.69 0.81 0.77
N VAL A 67 19.37 0.48 -0.33
CA VAL A 67 18.81 0.47 -1.71
C VAL A 67 18.24 1.82 -2.17
N GLY A 68 18.56 2.93 -1.48
CA GLY A 68 18.14 4.27 -1.88
C GLY A 68 16.77 4.73 -1.35
N TYR A 69 16.12 3.94 -0.48
CA TYR A 69 14.86 4.32 0.16
C TYR A 69 15.05 5.40 1.23
N GLN A 70 13.96 6.04 1.62
CA GLN A 70 13.98 6.99 2.72
C GLN A 70 14.36 6.32 4.05
N PRO A 71 15.09 7.00 4.95
CA PRO A 71 15.44 6.45 6.27
C PRO A 71 14.20 6.23 7.16
N THR A 72 13.09 6.89 6.84
CA THR A 72 11.81 6.82 7.55
C THR A 72 10.84 5.78 6.95
N LEU A 73 11.31 4.89 6.07
CA LEU A 73 10.46 3.95 5.32
C LEU A 73 9.55 3.14 6.26
N ALA A 74 10.15 2.51 7.27
CA ALA A 74 9.43 1.64 8.20
C ALA A 74 8.37 2.41 9.00
N SER A 75 8.71 3.61 9.50
CA SER A 75 7.78 4.40 10.31
C SER A 75 6.66 5.04 9.50
N GLU A 76 6.95 5.50 8.28
CA GLU A 76 5.94 6.07 7.37
C GLU A 76 4.96 5.01 6.88
N LEU A 77 5.46 3.80 6.57
CA LEU A 77 4.62 2.68 6.18
C LEU A 77 3.76 2.22 7.35
N ALA A 78 4.34 2.00 8.53
CA ALA A 78 3.58 1.63 9.72
C ALA A 78 2.50 2.66 10.08
N ALA A 79 2.78 3.96 9.93
CA ALA A 79 1.79 5.00 10.19
C ALA A 79 0.57 4.95 9.24
N LEU A 80 0.71 4.35 8.06
CA LEU A 80 -0.40 4.09 7.15
C LEU A 80 -1.08 2.75 7.46
N GLU A 81 -0.29 1.67 7.55
CA GLU A 81 -0.79 0.30 7.68
C GLU A 81 -1.48 0.03 9.02
N GLU A 82 -0.95 0.53 10.14
CA GLU A 82 -1.50 0.23 11.47
C GLU A 82 -2.91 0.82 11.70
N ARG A 83 -3.28 1.82 10.91
CA ARG A 83 -4.63 2.41 10.91
C ARG A 83 -5.64 1.52 10.17
N ILE A 84 -5.16 0.63 9.30
CA ILE A 84 -5.96 -0.36 8.57
C ILE A 84 -6.16 -1.56 9.50
N CYS A 85 -7.13 -1.45 10.39
CA CYS A 85 -7.43 -2.49 11.36
C CYS A 85 -8.92 -2.57 11.69
N SER A 86 -9.28 -3.68 12.33
CA SER A 86 -10.60 -3.88 12.93
C SER A 86 -10.68 -3.21 14.30
N THR A 87 -11.79 -2.55 14.55
CA THR A 87 -12.10 -1.86 15.80
C THR A 87 -13.42 -2.40 16.37
N PRO A 88 -13.81 -2.06 17.62
CA PRO A 88 -15.12 -2.44 18.15
C PRO A 88 -16.32 -1.90 17.37
N SER A 89 -16.16 -0.80 16.63
CA SER A 89 -17.22 -0.14 15.84
C SER A 89 -17.36 -0.69 14.42
N GLY A 90 -16.33 -1.32 13.87
CA GLY A 90 -16.33 -1.88 12.51
C GLY A 90 -14.94 -2.29 12.04
N ALA A 91 -14.85 -2.87 10.84
CA ALA A 91 -13.59 -3.32 10.27
C ALA A 91 -13.21 -2.61 8.96
N ILE A 92 -11.91 -2.36 8.76
CA ILE A 92 -11.36 -2.07 7.43
C ILE A 92 -10.63 -3.32 6.95
N THR A 93 -11.13 -3.90 5.87
CA THR A 93 -10.42 -4.96 5.13
C THR A 93 -9.70 -4.33 3.95
N SER A 94 -8.37 -4.36 3.91
CA SER A 94 -7.62 -3.84 2.78
C SER A 94 -7.16 -4.94 1.81
N ILE A 95 -7.33 -4.70 0.51
CA ILE A 95 -6.62 -5.43 -0.55
C ILE A 95 -5.65 -4.45 -1.18
N GLN A 96 -4.36 -4.78 -1.11
CA GLN A 96 -3.29 -3.90 -1.55
C GLN A 96 -2.46 -4.57 -2.64
N ALA A 97 -2.32 -3.90 -3.78
CA ALA A 97 -1.39 -4.34 -4.80
C ALA A 97 0.04 -3.98 -4.33
N VAL A 98 0.91 -4.99 -4.23
CA VAL A 98 2.32 -4.82 -3.90
C VAL A 98 3.14 -5.10 -5.14
N TYR A 99 3.84 -4.08 -5.65
CA TYR A 99 4.83 -4.29 -6.69
C TYR A 99 6.18 -4.65 -6.05
N VAL A 100 6.75 -5.79 -6.45
CA VAL A 100 8.08 -6.24 -6.01
C VAL A 100 9.11 -5.81 -7.05
N PRO A 101 10.04 -4.89 -6.73
CA PRO A 101 11.08 -4.47 -7.67
C PRO A 101 11.94 -5.65 -8.10
N ALA A 102 12.10 -5.82 -9.42
CA ALA A 102 12.95 -6.86 -10.01
C ALA A 102 12.66 -8.30 -9.54
N ASP A 103 11.44 -8.60 -9.07
CA ASP A 103 11.06 -9.87 -8.44
C ASP A 103 11.93 -10.24 -7.21
N ASP A 104 12.59 -9.26 -6.57
CA ASP A 104 13.43 -9.43 -5.38
C ASP A 104 12.63 -9.22 -4.08
N LEU A 105 12.24 -10.32 -3.44
CA LEU A 105 11.53 -10.32 -2.15
C LEU A 105 12.39 -9.83 -0.97
N THR A 106 13.70 -9.64 -1.17
CA THR A 106 14.61 -9.13 -0.13
C THR A 106 14.71 -7.61 -0.14
N ASP A 107 14.07 -6.94 -1.11
CA ASP A 107 13.98 -5.49 -1.17
C ASP A 107 13.31 -4.93 0.10
N PRO A 108 13.88 -3.86 0.73
CA PRO A 108 13.32 -3.26 1.94
C PRO A 108 11.85 -2.87 1.84
N ALA A 109 11.38 -2.37 0.70
CA ALA A 109 9.98 -2.00 0.51
C ALA A 109 9.07 -3.24 0.57
N ALA A 110 9.47 -4.34 -0.07
CA ALA A 110 8.76 -5.60 -0.01
C ALA A 110 8.75 -6.16 1.42
N VAL A 111 9.93 -6.26 2.04
CA VAL A 111 10.10 -6.80 3.40
C VAL A 111 9.24 -6.05 4.43
N HIS A 112 9.29 -4.72 4.41
CA HIS A 112 8.50 -3.91 5.34
C HIS A 112 6.99 -4.00 5.05
N THR A 113 6.58 -4.05 3.79
CA THR A 113 5.15 -4.20 3.43
C THR A 113 4.60 -5.55 3.89
N PHE A 114 5.30 -6.65 3.61
CA PHE A 114 4.86 -7.98 4.01
C PHE A 114 4.75 -8.16 5.53
N ALA A 115 5.51 -7.41 6.31
CA ALA A 115 5.43 -7.46 7.77
C ALA A 115 4.08 -6.97 8.32
N HIS A 116 3.34 -6.13 7.58
CA HIS A 116 2.02 -5.63 7.99
C HIS A 116 0.84 -6.42 7.39
N LEU A 117 1.08 -7.26 6.37
CA LEU A 117 0.01 -7.99 5.69
C LEU A 117 -0.36 -9.28 6.42
N SER A 118 -1.66 -9.48 6.69
CA SER A 118 -2.15 -10.71 7.33
C SER A 118 -2.21 -11.91 6.37
N ALA A 119 -2.31 -11.66 5.07
CA ALA A 119 -2.30 -12.68 4.03
C ALA A 119 -1.66 -12.09 2.77
N SER A 120 -1.01 -12.95 1.98
CA SER A 120 -0.45 -12.57 0.68
C SER A 120 -0.99 -13.49 -0.41
N ILE A 121 -1.27 -12.93 -1.58
CA ILE A 121 -1.67 -13.66 -2.78
C ILE A 121 -0.63 -13.32 -3.84
N VAL A 122 0.16 -14.31 -4.25
CA VAL A 122 1.20 -14.12 -5.26
C VAL A 122 0.63 -14.41 -6.64
N LEU A 123 0.82 -13.47 -7.58
CA LEU A 123 0.42 -13.63 -8.97
C LEU A 123 1.64 -14.02 -9.82
N ALA A 124 1.63 -15.20 -10.42
CA ALA A 124 2.78 -15.75 -11.14
C ALA A 124 2.64 -15.64 -12.66
N ARG A 125 3.66 -15.05 -13.32
CA ARG A 125 3.72 -14.95 -14.79
C ARG A 125 3.64 -16.32 -15.48
N LYS A 126 4.26 -17.35 -14.88
CA LYS A 126 4.22 -18.73 -15.39
C LYS A 126 2.79 -19.27 -15.46
N ARG A 127 1.95 -19.03 -14.45
CA ARG A 127 0.54 -19.45 -14.41
C ARG A 127 -0.27 -18.72 -15.48
N ALA A 128 -0.06 -17.42 -15.64
CA ALA A 128 -0.68 -16.64 -16.70
C ALA A 128 -0.32 -17.16 -18.10
N SER A 129 0.95 -17.53 -18.33
CA SER A 129 1.40 -18.11 -19.62
C SER A 129 0.79 -19.49 -19.93
N GLN A 130 0.28 -20.18 -18.91
CA GLN A 130 -0.45 -21.45 -19.03
C GLN A 130 -1.96 -21.24 -19.26
N GLY A 131 -2.45 -20.00 -19.31
CA GLY A 131 -3.86 -19.68 -19.49
C GLY A 131 -4.70 -19.77 -18.22
N LEU A 132 -4.07 -19.86 -17.03
CA LEU A 132 -4.79 -19.94 -15.75
C LEU A 132 -5.15 -18.53 -15.25
N TYR A 133 -6.46 -18.28 -15.07
CA TYR A 133 -7.00 -17.01 -14.59
C TYR A 133 -8.01 -17.23 -13.45
N PRO A 134 -7.81 -16.62 -12.26
CA PRO A 134 -6.70 -15.73 -11.91
C PRO A 134 -5.35 -16.49 -11.75
N PRO A 135 -4.21 -15.88 -12.10
CA PRO A 135 -2.90 -16.54 -12.13
C PRO A 135 -2.27 -16.62 -10.72
N VAL A 136 -3.03 -17.12 -9.75
CA VAL A 136 -2.60 -17.26 -8.35
C VAL A 136 -1.63 -18.42 -8.21
N ASP A 137 -0.51 -18.19 -7.53
CA ASP A 137 0.38 -19.27 -7.10
C ASP A 137 -0.09 -19.83 -5.74
N PRO A 138 -0.44 -21.13 -5.66
CA PRO A 138 -0.86 -21.76 -4.40
C PRO A 138 0.30 -22.15 -3.46
N LEU A 139 1.55 -21.98 -3.89
CA LEU A 139 2.76 -22.43 -3.17
C LEU A 139 3.70 -21.27 -2.88
#